data_AF-A0A1N6FZU3-F1
#
_entry.id   AF-A0A1N6FZU3-F1
#
_cell.length_a   1.000
_cell.length_b   1.000
_cell.length_c   1.000
_cell.angle_alpha   90.00
_cell.angle_beta   90.00
_cell.angle_gamma   90.00
#
_symmetry.space_group_name_H-M   'P 1'
#
loop_
_entity.id
_entity.type
_entity.pdbx_description
1 polymer ?
#
loop_
_entity_poly.entity_id
_entity_poly.type
_entity_poly.pdbx_seq_one_letter_code
_entity_poly.pdbx_strand_id
1 'polypeptide(L)'
;MDQIKSIALLNKGAYVARIEVKWQHPVTGQKGTYADGHDICVTEERTVVLTQTNIPEGAHVYLHVDVVAGRDLEADEVFEFSANANKTAKYRCTGTTLFDHLYFDGLV
;
A
#
# COMPACT_ATOMS: atom_id res chain seq x y z
N MET A 1 -4.29 -16.87 -1.23
CA MET A 1 -3.96 -15.44 -1.37
C MET A 1 -5.22 -14.76 -1.84
N ASP A 2 -5.63 -13.66 -1.20
CA ASP A 2 -6.79 -12.90 -1.65
C ASP A 2 -6.44 -12.00 -2.83
N GLN A 3 -7.42 -11.77 -3.70
CA GLN A 3 -7.31 -10.84 -4.82
C GLN A 3 -7.85 -9.46 -4.46
N ILE A 4 -7.12 -8.41 -4.81
CA ILE A 4 -7.50 -7.01 -4.57
C ILE A 4 -7.40 -6.17 -5.84
N LYS A 5 -8.14 -5.07 -5.87
CA LYS A 5 -8.11 -4.07 -6.93
C LYS A 5 -7.47 -2.75 -6.48
N SER A 6 -7.43 -2.51 -5.18
CA SER A 6 -6.94 -1.26 -4.60
C SER A 6 -6.31 -1.47 -3.23
N ILE A 7 -5.43 -0.55 -2.86
CA ILE A 7 -4.85 -0.42 -1.52
C ILE A 7 -5.20 0.97 -0.99
N ALA A 8 -5.70 1.04 0.24
CA ALA A 8 -5.99 2.29 0.91
C ALA A 8 -5.18 2.42 2.20
N LEU A 9 -4.67 3.62 2.46
CA LEU A 9 -3.94 3.96 3.67
C LEU A 9 -4.56 5.20 4.32
N LEU A 10 -4.97 5.05 5.58
CA LEU A 10 -5.35 6.15 6.47
C LEU A 10 -4.17 6.53 7.36
N ASN A 11 -3.72 7.77 7.29
CA ASN A 11 -2.68 8.28 8.17
C ASN A 11 -3.28 8.83 9.46
N LYS A 12 -3.00 8.20 10.61
CA LYS A 12 -3.26 8.75 11.95
C LYS A 12 -1.97 9.02 12.74
N GLY A 13 -0.82 8.94 12.08
CA GLY A 13 0.47 9.29 12.67
C GLY A 13 0.72 10.79 12.62
N ALA A 14 1.57 11.30 13.51
CA ALA A 14 2.01 12.69 13.53
C ALA A 14 3.17 12.91 12.53
N TYR A 15 2.95 12.57 11.27
CA TYR A 15 3.90 12.67 10.16
C TYR A 15 3.18 12.68 8.81
N VAL A 16 3.93 12.94 7.74
CA VAL A 16 3.45 12.77 6.35
C VAL A 16 3.84 11.38 5.87
N ALA A 17 2.90 10.68 5.25
CA ALA A 17 3.11 9.35 4.68
C ALA A 17 2.87 9.36 3.17
N ARG A 18 3.46 8.42 2.42
CA ARG A 18 3.13 8.16 1.01
C ARG A 18 2.94 6.67 0.78
N ILE A 19 2.10 6.32 -0.18
CA ILE A 19 1.91 4.94 -0.61
C ILE A 19 2.96 4.59 -1.67
N GLU A 20 3.70 3.53 -1.41
CA GLU A 20 4.41 2.75 -2.41
C GLU A 20 3.84 1.33 -2.45
N VAL A 21 3.67 0.78 -3.65
CA VAL A 21 3.22 -0.59 -3.85
C VAL A 21 4.39 -1.38 -4.43
N LYS A 22 5.00 -2.23 -3.61
CA LYS A 22 6.00 -3.18 -4.08
C LYS A 22 5.29 -4.38 -4.69
N TRP A 23 5.83 -4.87 -5.80
CA TRP A 23 5.20 -5.96 -6.53
C TRP A 23 6.20 -6.93 -7.15
N GLN A 24 5.77 -8.18 -7.29
CA GLN A 24 6.49 -9.22 -8.00
C GLN A 24 5.50 -10.11 -8.76
N HIS A 25 5.72 -10.28 -10.06
CA HIS A 25 4.93 -11.17 -10.89
C HIS A 25 5.41 -12.61 -10.75
N PRO A 26 4.58 -13.55 -10.28
CA PRO A 26 5.02 -14.91 -9.96
C PRO A 26 5.44 -15.73 -11.19
N VAL A 27 4.80 -15.50 -12.34
CA VAL A 27 5.12 -16.23 -13.60
C VAL A 27 6.35 -15.68 -14.32
N THR A 28 6.43 -14.36 -14.53
CA THR A 28 7.54 -13.75 -15.29
C THR A 28 8.77 -13.45 -14.43
N GLY A 29 8.62 -13.45 -13.11
CA GLY A 29 9.66 -13.07 -12.16
C GLY A 29 9.97 -11.57 -12.13
N GLN A 30 9.26 -10.75 -12.91
CA GLN A 30 9.42 -9.30 -12.90
C GLN A 30 9.04 -8.74 -11.53
N LYS A 31 9.73 -7.69 -11.10
CA LYS A 31 9.45 -6.99 -9.85
C LYS A 31 9.64 -5.49 -10.01
N GLY A 32 9.01 -4.72 -9.15
CA GLY A 32 9.16 -3.28 -9.14
C GLY A 32 8.47 -2.64 -7.96
N THR A 33 8.53 -1.31 -7.94
CA THR A 33 7.82 -0.48 -6.98
C THR A 33 7.04 0.56 -7.78
N TYR A 34 5.75 0.68 -7.50
CA TYR A 34 4.95 1.82 -7.92
C TYR A 34 4.91 2.83 -6.77
N ALA A 35 5.44 4.03 -6.98
CA ALA A 35 5.31 5.12 -6.02
C ALA A 35 4.16 6.02 -6.46
N ASP A 36 3.19 6.21 -5.58
CA ASP A 36 2.07 7.10 -5.87
C ASP A 36 2.48 8.58 -5.83
N GLY A 37 3.47 8.92 -4.99
CA GLY A 37 4.09 10.24 -4.95
C GLY A 37 3.26 11.34 -4.27
N HIS A 38 2.05 11.05 -3.79
CA HIS A 38 1.26 12.01 -3.04
C HIS A 38 1.48 11.89 -1.54
N ASP A 39 1.63 13.06 -0.90
CA ASP A 39 1.64 13.20 0.55
C ASP A 39 0.24 12.89 1.11
N ILE A 40 0.21 12.12 2.20
CA ILE A 40 -0.96 11.80 3.00
C ILE A 40 -0.73 12.44 4.36
N CYS A 41 -1.39 13.56 4.63
CA CYS A 41 -1.25 14.29 5.89
C CYS A 41 -2.03 13.62 7.02
N VAL A 42 -1.85 14.12 8.24
CA VAL A 42 -2.52 13.59 9.43
C VAL A 42 -4.04 13.60 9.24
N THR A 43 -4.69 12.48 9.56
CA THR A 43 -6.12 12.17 9.38
C THR A 43 -6.61 12.00 7.94
N GLU A 44 -5.73 12.10 6.93
CA GLU A 44 -6.11 11.87 5.54
C GLU A 44 -6.06 10.38 5.18
N GLU A 45 -6.99 9.97 4.32
CA GLU A 45 -6.98 8.64 3.68
C GLU A 45 -6.72 8.80 2.19
N ARG A 46 -5.89 7.91 1.65
CA ARG A 46 -5.64 7.84 0.22
C ARG A 46 -5.73 6.42 -0.29
N THR A 47 -6.26 6.27 -1.51
CA THR A 47 -6.42 4.98 -2.17
C THR A 47 -5.67 4.96 -3.50
N VAL A 48 -4.88 3.92 -3.72
CA VAL A 48 -4.27 3.59 -5.00
C VAL A 48 -5.10 2.49 -5.65
N VAL A 49 -5.67 2.79 -6.83
CA VAL A 49 -6.37 1.81 -7.66
C VAL A 49 -5.36 1.15 -8.59
N LEU A 50 -5.10 -0.14 -8.41
CA LEU A 50 -4.00 -0.85 -9.08
C LEU A 50 -4.18 -0.89 -10.61
N THR A 51 -5.43 -0.89 -11.11
CA THR A 51 -5.73 -0.82 -12.55
C THR A 51 -5.34 0.51 -13.20
N GLN A 52 -5.02 1.54 -12.41
CA GLN A 52 -4.56 2.85 -12.90
C GLN A 52 -3.04 3.00 -12.82
N THR A 53 -2.34 1.92 -12.46
CA THR A 53 -0.87 1.87 -12.37
C THR A 53 -0.28 1.09 -13.55
N ASN A 54 1.05 0.96 -13.58
CA ASN A 54 1.77 0.08 -14.51
C ASN A 54 2.04 -1.33 -13.94
N ILE A 55 1.45 -1.69 -12.79
CA ILE A 55 1.60 -3.01 -12.19
C ILE A 55 0.83 -4.03 -13.05
N PRO A 56 1.46 -5.14 -13.46
CA PRO A 56 0.80 -6.16 -14.27
C PRO A 56 -0.21 -6.97 -13.45
N GLU A 57 -1.36 -7.30 -14.06
CA GLU A 57 -2.36 -8.18 -13.46
C GLU A 57 -1.77 -9.56 -13.10
N GLY A 58 -2.19 -10.13 -11.98
CA GLY A 58 -1.63 -11.36 -11.42
C GLY A 58 -0.34 -11.15 -10.61
N ALA A 59 0.18 -9.93 -10.53
CA ALA A 59 1.32 -9.64 -9.65
C ALA A 59 0.93 -9.76 -8.17
N HIS A 60 1.85 -10.29 -7.38
CA HIS A 60 1.78 -10.21 -5.93
C HIS A 60 2.18 -8.80 -5.51
N VAL A 61 1.36 -8.15 -4.69
CA VAL A 61 1.53 -6.76 -4.24
C VAL A 61 1.47 -6.68 -2.72
N TYR A 62 2.21 -5.74 -2.14
CA TYR A 62 2.17 -5.39 -0.73
C TYR A 62 2.46 -3.91 -0.54
N LEU A 63 1.97 -3.35 0.57
CA LEU A 63 2.10 -1.93 0.88
C LEU A 63 3.48 -1.65 1.50
N HIS A 64 4.17 -0.66 0.96
CA HIS A 64 5.28 0.05 1.59
C HIS A 64 4.84 1.49 1.84
N VAL A 65 5.06 1.99 3.05
CA VAL A 65 4.72 3.36 3.43
C VAL A 65 6.02 4.14 3.58
N ASP A 66 6.26 5.08 2.66
CA ASP A 66 7.33 6.07 2.79
C ASP A 66 6.91 7.09 3.85
N VAL A 67 7.60 7.09 4.99
CA VAL A 67 7.37 8.06 6.07
C VAL A 67 8.34 9.21 5.87
N VAL A 68 7.81 10.37 5.50
CA VAL A 68 8.65 11.52 5.15
C VAL A 68 9.49 11.94 6.36
N ALA A 69 10.82 11.89 6.18
CA ALA A 69 11.82 12.16 7.22
C ALA A 69 11.76 11.23 8.45
N GLY A 70 11.16 10.04 8.30
CA GLY A 70 11.07 9.02 9.32
C GLY A 70 11.62 7.67 8.85
N ARG A 71 11.17 6.62 9.52
CA ARG A 71 11.43 5.23 9.14
C ARG A 71 10.26 4.71 8.31
N ASP A 72 10.54 4.03 7.21
CA ASP A 72 9.48 3.44 6.41
C ASP A 72 8.83 2.22 7.09
N LEU A 73 7.57 1.99 6.75
CA LEU A 73 6.80 0.82 7.20
C LEU A 73 6.52 -0.10 6.02
N GLU A 74 6.53 -1.41 6.28
CA GLU A 74 6.18 -2.43 5.30
C GLU A 74 5.05 -3.28 5.87
N ALA A 75 4.04 -3.57 5.04
CA ALA A 75 2.97 -4.49 5.40
C ALA A 75 3.45 -5.95 5.30
N ASP A 76 3.00 -6.78 6.23
CA ASP A 76 3.26 -8.22 6.20
C ASP A 76 2.34 -8.94 5.19
N GLU A 77 1.18 -8.35 4.87
CA GLU A 77 0.19 -8.92 3.98
C GLU A 77 0.57 -8.79 2.50
N VAL A 78 0.46 -9.91 1.78
CA VAL A 78 0.67 -10.00 0.34
C VAL A 78 -0.63 -10.43 -0.34
N PHE A 79 -1.01 -9.68 -1.37
CA PHE A 79 -2.23 -9.93 -2.16
C PHE A 79 -1.91 -10.12 -3.63
N GLU A 80 -2.82 -10.73 -4.37
CA GLU A 80 -2.74 -10.80 -5.83
C GLU A 80 -3.53 -9.65 -6.44
N PHE A 81 -2.92 -8.89 -7.34
CA PHE A 81 -3.64 -7.86 -8.09
C PHE A 81 -4.54 -8.52 -9.15
N SER A 82 -5.85 -8.22 -9.12
CA SER A 82 -6.75 -8.49 -10.25
C SER A 82 -7.63 -7.29 -10.57
N ALA A 83 -7.79 -6.98 -11.86
CA ALA A 83 -8.66 -5.91 -12.34
C ALA A 83 -10.16 -6.20 -12.12
N ASN A 84 -10.49 -7.50 -12.01
CA ASN A 84 -11.84 -8.02 -11.77
C ASN A 84 -12.17 -8.16 -10.28
N ALA A 85 -11.19 -8.00 -9.38
CA ALA A 85 -11.45 -8.02 -7.95
C ALA A 85 -12.35 -6.84 -7.53
N ASN A 86 -13.15 -7.05 -6.50
CA ASN A 86 -13.99 -6.01 -5.89
C ASN A 86 -13.51 -5.60 -4.50
N LYS A 87 -12.33 -6.08 -4.07
CA LYS A 87 -11.80 -5.86 -2.73
C LYS A 87 -10.74 -4.76 -2.71
N THR A 88 -10.73 -3.98 -1.63
CA THR A 88 -9.67 -3.03 -1.25
C THR A 88 -8.99 -3.52 0.01
N ALA A 89 -7.65 -3.61 -0.01
CA ALA A 89 -6.88 -3.82 1.21
C ALA A 89 -6.76 -2.49 1.98
N LYS A 90 -7.32 -2.43 3.18
CA LYS A 90 -7.30 -1.23 4.03
C LYS A 90 -6.23 -1.31 5.09
N TYR A 91 -5.47 -0.23 5.19
CA TYR A 91 -4.41 -0.06 6.17
C TYR A 91 -4.55 1.26 6.89
N ARG A 92 -3.92 1.32 8.06
CA ARG A 92 -3.79 2.54 8.84
C ARG A 92 -2.44 2.62 9.49
N CYS A 93 -1.77 3.77 9.36
CA CYS A 93 -0.55 4.05 10.09
C CYS A 93 -0.81 4.99 11.27
N THR A 94 -0.02 4.85 12.34
CA THR A 94 -0.17 5.63 13.58
C THR A 94 1.19 5.89 14.21
N GLY A 95 1.24 6.80 15.19
CA GLY A 95 2.44 7.02 16.00
C GLY A 95 3.16 8.32 15.62
N THR A 96 4.48 8.33 15.75
CA THR A 96 5.35 9.47 15.41
C THR A 96 6.46 9.00 14.47
N THR A 97 7.20 9.92 13.85
CA THR A 97 8.26 9.57 12.88
C THR A 97 9.32 8.57 13.37
N LEU A 98 9.55 8.48 14.69
CA LEU A 98 10.51 7.55 15.31
C LEU A 98 9.86 6.30 15.90
N PHE A 99 8.55 6.34 16.16
CA PHE A 99 7.79 5.27 16.81
C PHE A 99 6.47 5.14 16.09
N ASP A 100 6.51 4.43 14.97
CA ASP A 100 5.40 4.26 14.05
C ASP A 100 4.93 2.81 14.00
N HIS A 101 3.67 2.64 13.59
CA HIS A 101 3.03 1.35 13.47
C HIS A 101 2.12 1.33 12.25
N LEU A 102 2.14 0.23 11.51
CA LEU A 102 1.21 -0.06 10.43
C LEU A 102 0.24 -1.16 10.87
N TYR A 103 -1.04 -0.97 10.59
CA TYR A 103 -2.09 -1.94 10.86
C TYR A 103 -2.80 -2.30 9.57
N PHE A 104 -3.04 -3.58 9.36
CA PHE A 104 -4.01 -4.07 8.39
C PHE A 104 -5.39 -4.09 9.03
N ASP A 105 -6.30 -3.27 8.50
CA ASP A 105 -7.67 -3.13 9.01
C ASP A 105 -8.65 -4.09 8.28
N GLY A 106 -8.21 -4.79 7.24
CA GLY A 106 -8.96 -5.85 6.54
C GLY A 106 -9.17 -5.63 5.04
N LEU A 107 -9.91 -6.55 4.43
CA LEU A 107 -10.40 -6.45 3.05
C LEU A 107 -11.85 -5.96 3.05
N VAL A 108 -12.15 -4.93 2.25
CA VAL A 108 -13.52 -4.39 2.09
C VAL A 108 -13.96 -4.34 0.64
#